data_AF-A0AAN7X3M8-F1
#
_entry.id   AF-A0AAN7X3M8-F1
#
_cell.length_a   1.000
_cell.length_b   1.000
_cell.length_c   1.000
_cell.angle_alpha   90.00
_cell.angle_beta   90.00
_cell.angle_gamma   90.00
#
_symmetry.space_group_name_H-M   'P 1'
#
loop_
_entity.id
_entity.type
_entity.pdbx_description
1 polymer ?
#
loop_
_entity_poly.entity_id
_entity_poly.type
_entity_poly.pdbx_seq_one_letter_code
_entity_poly.pdbx_strand_id
1 'polypeptide(L)' 'MSHKQIYYSDKYDDEKYEYRHVMLPKDIAKRVPKTHLMSETEWRNLGVQQSQGWVHYMIHQPEPHILLFRRPLPSQKS' A
#
# COMPACT_ATOMS: atom_id res chain seq x y z
N MET A 1 2.10 -0.15 -25.69
CA MET A 1 3.14 -0.29 -24.64
C MET A 1 2.45 -0.09 -23.28
N SER A 2 1.79 -1.12 -22.75
CA SER A 2 0.87 -0.95 -21.62
C SER A 2 1.62 -0.68 -20.31
N HIS A 3 1.35 0.50 -19.74
CA HIS A 3 1.75 1.05 -18.46
C HIS A 3 2.38 0.08 -17.45
N LYS A 4 3.72 0.10 -17.37
CA LYS A 4 4.53 -0.49 -16.27
C LYS A 4 4.44 0.32 -14.97
N GLN A 5 3.37 1.09 -14.79
CA GLN A 5 3.29 2.09 -13.74
C GLN A 5 2.46 1.54 -12.59
N ILE A 6 2.98 1.65 -11.37
CA ILE A 6 2.24 1.36 -10.15
C ILE A 6 1.06 2.34 -10.07
N TYR A 7 -0.13 1.80 -9.85
CA TYR A 7 -1.34 2.60 -9.68
C TYR A 7 -1.61 2.87 -8.20
N TYR A 8 -2.05 4.08 -7.90
CA TYR A 8 -2.37 4.53 -6.55
C TYR A 8 -3.82 4.99 -6.54
N SER A 9 -4.65 4.39 -5.69
CA SER A 9 -6.03 4.83 -5.52
C SER A 9 -6.11 6.23 -4.93
N ASP A 10 -7.26 6.86 -5.08
CA ASP A 10 -7.65 7.96 -4.21
C ASP A 10 -7.63 7.51 -2.74
N LYS A 11 -7.45 8.49 -1.87
CA LYS A 11 -7.45 8.26 -0.44
C LYS A 11 -8.86 8.32 0.10
N TYR A 12 -9.13 7.55 1.14
CA TYR A 12 -10.39 7.54 1.86
C TYR A 12 -10.08 7.36 3.34
N ASP A 13 -10.92 7.88 4.21
CA ASP A 13 -10.67 7.91 5.65
C ASP A 13 -11.85 7.37 6.44
N ASP A 14 -11.54 6.88 7.65
CA ASP A 14 -12.49 6.71 8.74
C ASP A 14 -12.13 7.67 9.88
N GLU A 15 -12.77 7.54 11.05
CA GLU A 15 -12.51 8.40 12.20
C GLU A 15 -11.07 8.37 12.74
N LYS A 16 -10.26 7.36 12.38
CA LYS A 16 -8.94 7.09 12.98
C LYS A 16 -7.81 7.04 11.96
N TYR A 17 -8.07 6.63 10.73
CA TYR A 17 -7.06 6.35 9.73
C TYR A 17 -7.43 6.90 8.35
N GLU A 18 -6.41 7.31 7.61
CA GLU A 18 -6.47 7.49 6.16
C GLU A 18 -5.97 6.21 5.49
N TYR A 19 -6.65 5.77 4.44
CA TYR A 19 -6.41 4.55 3.69
C TYR A 19 -6.12 4.85 2.22
N ARG A 20 -5.38 3.94 1.59
CA ARG A 20 -5.31 3.82 0.13
C ARG A 20 -4.91 2.40 -0.25
N HIS A 21 -5.22 2.00 -1.47
CA HIS A 21 -4.66 0.79 -2.06
C HIS A 21 -3.73 1.13 -3.22
N VAL A 22 -2.72 0.28 -3.40
CA VAL A 22 -1.74 0.39 -4.48
C VAL A 22 -1.80 -0.88 -5.31
N MET A 23 -1.99 -0.74 -6.62
CA MET A 23 -2.01 -1.88 -7.53
C MET A 23 -0.67 -1.99 -8.24
N LEU A 24 -0.03 -3.14 -8.08
CA LEU A 24 1.26 -3.47 -8.68
C LEU A 24 1.07 -4.06 -10.08
N PRO A 25 1.94 -3.70 -11.04
CA PRO A 25 2.12 -4.46 -12.27
C PRO A 25 2.41 -5.95 -11.99
N LYS A 26 1.96 -6.83 -12.90
CA LYS A 26 2.05 -8.29 -12.74
C LYS A 26 3.47 -8.82 -12.49
N ASP A 27 4.48 -8.16 -13.03
CA ASP A 27 5.89 -8.50 -12.85
C ASP A 27 6.41 -8.15 -11.45
N ILE A 28 5.95 -7.05 -10.86
CA ILE A 28 6.30 -6.66 -9.49
C ILE A 28 5.50 -7.48 -8.47
N ALA A 29 4.22 -7.74 -8.74
CA ALA A 29 3.33 -8.48 -7.84
C ALA A 29 3.85 -9.89 -7.47
N LYS A 30 4.64 -10.52 -8.35
CA LYS A 30 5.29 -11.82 -8.09
C LYS A 30 6.30 -11.79 -6.94
N ARG A 31 6.82 -10.60 -6.58
CA ARG A 31 7.79 -10.40 -5.50
C ARG A 31 7.13 -10.09 -4.15
N VAL A 32 5.81 -9.94 -4.11
CA VAL A 32 5.07 -9.67 -2.86
C VAL A 32 5.08 -10.91 -1.97
N PRO A 33 5.52 -10.81 -0.70
CA PRO A 33 5.48 -11.93 0.23
C PRO A 33 4.04 -12.31 0.57
N LYS A 34 3.76 -13.61 0.62
CA LYS A 34 2.44 -14.16 1.02
C LYS A 34 2.38 -14.52 2.50
N THR A 35 3.51 -14.51 3.20
CA THR A 35 3.66 -15.03 4.56
C THR A 35 3.55 -13.96 5.64
N HIS A 36 3.74 -12.68 5.29
CA HIS A 36 3.78 -11.58 6.25
C HIS A 36 3.45 -10.24 5.58
N LEU A 37 3.10 -9.26 6.40
CA LEU A 37 2.93 -7.87 5.98
C LEU A 37 4.30 -7.20 5.79
N MET A 38 4.49 -6.57 4.64
CA MET A 38 5.69 -5.81 4.34
C MET A 38 5.90 -4.59 5.26
N SER A 39 7.13 -4.44 5.75
CA SER A 39 7.67 -3.22 6.35
C SER A 39 7.82 -2.08 5.34
N GLU A 40 8.05 -0.85 5.82
CA GLU A 40 8.31 0.32 4.99
C GLU A 40 9.43 0.10 3.97
N THR A 41 10.53 -0.49 4.43
CA THR A 41 11.68 -0.80 3.58
C THR A 41 11.31 -1.79 2.46
N GLU A 42 10.53 -2.83 2.77
CA GLU A 42 10.18 -3.87 1.80
C GLU A 42 9.28 -3.36 0.68
N TRP A 43 8.21 -2.62 1.00
CA TRP A 43 7.35 -2.09 -0.06
C TRP A 43 8.02 -0.96 -0.85
N ARG A 44 8.92 -0.17 -0.23
CA ARG A 44 9.76 0.80 -0.96
C ARG A 44 10.71 0.11 -1.95
N ASN A 45 11.28 -1.04 -1.58
CA ASN A 45 12.13 -1.85 -2.45
C ASN A 45 11.38 -2.49 -3.64
N LEU A 46 10.05 -2.57 -3.59
CA LEU A 46 9.20 -2.93 -4.74
C LEU A 46 8.94 -1.75 -5.69
N GLY A 47 9.39 -0.54 -5.33
CA GLY A 47 9.16 0.69 -6.10
C GLY A 47 7.92 1.47 -5.67
N VAL A 48 7.20 1.03 -4.63
CA VAL A 48 6.07 1.79 -4.09
C VAL A 48 6.59 3.05 -3.39
N GLN A 49 6.19 4.21 -3.91
CA GLN A 49 6.52 5.52 -3.34
C GLN A 49 5.30 6.15 -2.68
N GLN A 50 5.42 6.48 -1.39
CA GLN A 50 4.39 7.17 -0.60
C GLN A 50 5.09 8.08 0.42
N SER A 51 4.35 9.04 0.99
CA SER A 51 4.81 9.84 2.14
C SER A 51 5.12 8.95 3.35
N GLN A 52 5.74 9.50 4.40
CA GLN A 52 6.01 8.74 5.62
C GLN A 52 4.71 8.33 6.35
N GLY A 53 4.77 7.22 7.09
CA GLY A 53 3.74 6.79 8.04
C GLY A 53 2.69 5.81 7.50
N TRP A 54 2.77 5.43 6.21
CA TRP A 54 1.92 4.40 5.64
C TRP A 54 2.34 3.00 6.08
N VAL A 55 1.38 2.22 6.56
CA VAL A 55 1.56 0.85 7.04
C VAL A 55 0.76 -0.10 6.16
N HIS A 56 1.42 -1.12 5.62
CA HIS A 56 0.75 -2.23 4.95
C HIS A 56 0.05 -3.09 6.01
N TYR A 57 -1.28 -3.02 6.09
CA TYR A 57 -2.02 -3.51 7.26
C TYR A 57 -2.80 -4.81 7.02
N MET A 58 -2.96 -5.22 5.77
CA MET A 58 -3.73 -6.41 5.41
C MET A 58 -3.27 -6.97 4.06
N ILE A 59 -3.21 -8.30 3.96
CA ILE A 59 -2.97 -9.02 2.70
C ILE A 59 -4.32 -9.43 2.12
N HIS A 60 -4.60 -8.99 0.89
CA HIS A 60 -5.75 -9.48 0.14
C HIS A 60 -5.34 -10.73 -0.67
N GLN A 61 -5.57 -11.93 -0.13
CA GLN A 61 -5.12 -13.18 -0.77
C GLN A 61 -5.65 -13.42 -2.19
N PRO A 62 -6.93 -13.12 -2.53
CA PRO A 62 -7.42 -13.27 -3.89
C PRO A 62 -6.72 -12.36 -4.91
N GLU A 63 -6.30 -11.17 -4.50
CA GLU A 63 -5.65 -10.18 -5.36
C GLU A 63 -4.31 -9.71 -4.77
N PRO A 64 -3.25 -10.54 -4.82
CA PRO A 64 -1.96 -10.24 -4.19
C PRO A 64 -1.20 -9.07 -4.81
N HIS A 65 -1.68 -8.58 -5.96
CA HIS A 65 -1.15 -7.39 -6.62
C HIS A 65 -1.71 -6.10 -6.02
N ILE A 66 -2.72 -6.17 -5.13
CA ILE A 66 -3.28 -5.05 -4.40
C ILE A 66 -2.67 -5.00 -3.00
N LEU A 67 -1.95 -3.92 -2.73
CA LEU A 67 -1.39 -3.63 -1.40
C LEU A 67 -2.31 -2.66 -0.67
N LEU A 68 -2.68 -3.00 0.56
CA LEU A 68 -3.60 -2.21 1.38
C LEU A 68 -2.81 -1.42 2.44
N PHE A 69 -2.87 -0.10 2.36
CA PHE A 69 -2.16 0.80 3.27
C PHE A 69 -3.12 1.60 4.14
N ARG A 70 -2.70 1.87 5.38
CA ARG A 70 -3.34 2.84 6.27
C ARG A 70 -2.29 3.70 6.96
N ARG A 71 -2.64 4.93 7.35
CA ARG A 71 -1.86 5.76 8.27
C ARG A 71 -2.78 6.46 9.26
N PRO A 72 -2.38 6.68 10.52
CA PRO A 72 -3.19 7.44 11.46
C PRO A 72 -3.51 8.83 10.92
N LEU A 73 -4.74 9.30 11.14
CA LEU A 73 -5.04 10.71 10.91
C LEU A 73 -4.24 11.57 11.90
N PRO A 74 -3.88 12.81 11.52
CA PRO A 74 -3.37 13.77 12.49
C PRO A 74 -4.37 13.84 13.63
N SER A 75 -3.92 13.63 14.88
CA SER A 75 -4.78 13.96 16.00
C SER A 75 -5.13 15.44 15.86
N GLN A 76 -6.44 15.74 15.85
CA GLN A 76 -6.91 17.10 16.05
C GLN A 76 -6.31 17.54 17.38
N LYS A 77 -5.20 18.27 17.34
CA LYS A 77 -4.63 18.88 18.53
C LYS A 77 -5.70 19.87 18.99
N SER A 78 -6.38 19.51 20.08
CA SER A 78 -7.23 20.42 20.85
C SER A 78 -6.46 21.68 21.23
#